data_AF-A0AAW8KJQ6-F1
#
_entry.id   AF-A0AAW8KJQ6-F1
#
_cell.length_a   1.000
_cell.length_b   1.000
_cell.length_c   1.000
_cell.angle_alpha   90.00
_cell.angle_beta   90.00
_cell.angle_gamma   90.00
#
_symmetry.space_group_name_H-M   'P 1'
#
loop_
_entity.id
_entity.type
_entity.pdbx_description
1 polymer ?
#
loop_
_entity_poly.entity_id
_entity_poly.type
_entity_poly.pdbx_seq_one_letter_code
_entity_poly.pdbx_strand_id
1 'polypeptide(L)'
;TPDFKGTEEFKGQIVHPQHWPENLNYSGKKVVVIGSGATAVTLIPAMAKDVEHITMLQRSPGYVVAMPSVDPIAVALNTVLSPQRAYEII
;
A
#
# COMPACT_ATOMS: atom_id res chain seq x y z
N THR A 1 8.94 -7.87 12.34
CA THR A 1 8.70 -8.81 11.23
C THR A 1 8.25 -10.13 11.80
N PRO A 2 7.27 -10.84 11.19
CA PRO A 2 6.95 -12.21 11.58
C PRO A 2 8.18 -13.11 11.48
N ASP A 3 8.24 -14.15 12.32
CA ASP A 3 9.29 -15.15 12.25
C ASP A 3 9.00 -16.14 11.10
N PHE A 4 10.00 -16.36 10.25
CA PHE A 4 9.95 -17.36 9.19
C PHE A 4 11.16 -18.29 9.35
N LYS A 5 10.92 -19.60 9.33
CA LYS A 5 12.01 -20.58 9.39
C LYS A 5 12.92 -20.42 8.16
N GLY A 6 14.24 -20.41 8.38
CA GLY A 6 15.22 -20.28 7.30
C GLY A 6 15.40 -18.84 6.79
N THR A 7 14.93 -17.83 7.52
CA THR A 7 15.10 -16.41 7.15
C THR A 7 16.58 -16.05 6.98
N GLU A 8 17.44 -16.62 7.82
CA GLU A 8 18.89 -16.48 7.81
C GLU A 8 19.57 -17.05 6.56
N GLU A 9 18.93 -17.98 5.86
CA GLU A 9 19.45 -18.57 4.62
C GLU A 9 19.09 -17.73 3.39
N PHE A 10 18.13 -16.81 3.53
CA PHE A 10 17.70 -15.95 2.44
C PHE A 10 18.78 -14.91 2.12
N LYS A 11 19.38 -15.07 0.93
CA LYS A 11 20.47 -14.19 0.45
C LYS A 11 19.97 -12.82 -0.03
N GLY A 12 18.67 -12.62 -0.15
CA GLY A 12 18.07 -11.35 -0.54
C GLY A 12 17.89 -10.41 0.64
N GLN A 13 17.47 -9.19 0.36
CA GLN A 13 17.17 -8.21 1.39
C GLN A 13 15.75 -8.39 1.93
N ILE A 14 15.61 -8.39 3.26
CA ILE A 14 14.31 -8.41 3.92
C ILE A 14 14.04 -7.02 4.49
N VAL A 15 12.89 -6.45 4.13
CA VAL A 15 12.47 -5.12 4.56
C VAL A 15 11.10 -5.20 5.19
N HIS A 16 10.96 -4.61 6.37
CA HIS A 16 9.66 -4.41 7.00
C HIS A 16 9.12 -3.02 6.59
N PRO A 17 7.89 -2.89 6.06
CA PRO A 17 7.38 -1.61 5.57
C PRO A 17 7.36 -0.46 6.59
N GLN A 18 7.21 -0.77 7.90
CA GLN A 18 7.28 0.24 8.97
C GLN A 18 8.71 0.78 9.22
N HIS A 19 9.74 0.09 8.72
CA HIS A 19 11.15 0.44 8.89
C HIS A 19 11.80 0.52 7.50
N TRP A 20 11.22 1.34 6.63
CA TRP A 20 11.66 1.49 5.24
C TRP A 20 13.04 2.17 5.17
N PRO A 21 14.08 1.53 4.60
CA PRO A 21 15.39 2.16 4.46
C PRO A 21 15.36 3.29 3.43
N GLU A 22 15.98 4.43 3.73
CA GLU A 22 16.01 5.60 2.84
C GLU A 22 16.68 5.31 1.49
N ASN A 23 17.67 4.42 1.49
CA ASN A 23 18.49 4.06 0.33
C ASN A 23 18.10 2.70 -0.28
N LEU A 24 16.89 2.19 -0.02
CA LEU A 24 16.44 0.94 -0.60
C LEU A 24 16.27 1.07 -2.12
N ASN A 25 17.17 0.44 -2.88
CA ASN A 25 17.01 0.29 -4.33
C ASN A 25 16.41 -1.08 -4.66
N TYR A 26 15.19 -1.09 -5.19
CA TYR A 26 14.48 -2.28 -5.66
C TYR A 26 14.30 -2.33 -7.19
N SER A 27 14.92 -1.40 -7.92
CA SER A 27 14.80 -1.34 -9.38
C SER A 27 15.33 -2.61 -10.06
N GLY A 28 14.55 -3.16 -10.99
CA GLY A 28 14.90 -4.38 -11.73
C GLY A 28 15.00 -5.64 -10.86
N LYS A 29 14.57 -5.60 -9.60
CA LYS A 29 14.58 -6.79 -8.72
C LYS A 29 13.28 -7.58 -8.83
N LYS A 30 13.35 -8.86 -8.48
CA LYS A 30 12.18 -9.69 -8.18
C LYS A 30 11.84 -9.55 -6.71
N VAL A 31 10.64 -9.07 -6.42
CA VAL A 31 10.21 -8.71 -5.06
C VAL A 31 9.00 -9.54 -4.66
N VAL A 32 9.03 -10.09 -3.44
CA VAL A 32 7.87 -10.72 -2.81
C VAL A 32 7.37 -9.82 -1.68
N VAL A 33 6.10 -9.42 -1.74
CA VAL A 33 5.42 -8.68 -0.67
C VAL A 33 4.53 -9.66 0.08
N ILE A 34 4.81 -9.85 1.37
CA ILE A 34 4.03 -10.74 2.25
C ILE A 34 2.95 -9.93 2.96
N GLY A 35 1.70 -10.19 2.61
CA GLY A 35 0.53 -9.49 3.14
C GLY A 35 -0.37 -8.89 2.06
N SER A 36 -1.62 -8.66 2.42
CA SER A 36 -2.70 -8.16 1.53
C SER A 36 -3.51 -7.02 2.16
N GLY A 37 -3.03 -6.46 3.28
CA GLY A 37 -3.69 -5.34 3.97
C GLY A 37 -3.49 -3.99 3.28
N ALA A 38 -3.99 -2.92 3.91
CA ALA A 38 -3.91 -1.55 3.37
C ALA A 38 -2.50 -1.14 2.93
N THR A 39 -1.48 -1.51 3.71
CA THR A 39 -0.08 -1.25 3.36
C THR A 39 0.33 -1.94 2.07
N ALA A 40 -0.06 -3.20 1.83
CA ALA A 40 0.30 -3.90 0.61
C ALA A 40 -0.44 -3.33 -0.61
N VAL A 41 -1.71 -2.96 -0.44
CA VAL A 41 -2.56 -2.38 -1.50
C VAL A 41 -2.02 -1.04 -2.00
N THR A 42 -1.38 -0.24 -1.14
CA THR A 42 -0.75 1.02 -1.56
C THR A 42 0.70 0.83 -2.03
N LEU A 43 1.46 -0.06 -1.36
CA LEU A 43 2.87 -0.30 -1.64
C LEU A 43 3.09 -0.98 -2.98
N ILE A 44 2.35 -2.05 -3.28
CA ILE A 44 2.57 -2.86 -4.50
C ILE A 44 2.39 -2.00 -5.76
N PRO A 45 1.31 -1.23 -5.96
CA PRO A 45 1.16 -0.40 -7.15
C PRO A 45 2.23 0.69 -7.27
N ALA A 46 2.71 1.22 -6.15
CA ALA A 46 3.79 2.22 -6.14
C ALA A 46 5.13 1.61 -6.60
N MET A 47 5.46 0.41 -6.11
CA MET A 47 6.71 -0.29 -6.45
C MET A 47 6.69 -0.98 -7.82
N ALA A 48 5.51 -1.42 -8.28
CA ALA A 48 5.36 -2.27 -9.46
C ALA A 48 5.94 -1.66 -10.75
N LYS A 49 6.13 -0.34 -10.80
CA LYS A 49 6.70 0.38 -11.95
C LYS A 49 8.20 0.20 -12.10
N ASP A 50 8.91 -0.04 -10.99
CA ASP A 50 10.38 -0.02 -10.96
C ASP A 50 11.00 -1.41 -10.85
N VAL A 51 10.26 -2.39 -10.32
CA VAL A 51 10.68 -3.79 -10.15
C VAL A 51 10.60 -4.58 -11.46
N GLU A 52 11.39 -5.65 -11.59
CA GLU A 52 11.27 -6.59 -12.73
C GLU A 52 9.98 -7.42 -12.60
N HIS A 53 9.71 -7.89 -11.39
CA HIS A 53 8.51 -8.68 -11.09
C HIS A 53 8.14 -8.53 -9.62
N ILE A 54 6.84 -8.43 -9.34
CA ILE A 54 6.33 -8.37 -7.97
C ILE A 54 5.29 -9.46 -7.73
N THR A 55 5.51 -10.23 -6.67
CA THR A 55 4.60 -11.29 -6.22
C THR A 55 3.99 -10.90 -4.88
N MET A 56 2.66 -10.88 -4.80
CA MET A 56 1.95 -10.72 -3.52
C MET A 56 1.70 -12.10 -2.92
N LEU A 57 2.30 -12.38 -1.76
CA LEU A 57 2.00 -13.57 -0.97
C LEU A 57 0.85 -13.25 -0.01
N GLN A 58 -0.34 -13.73 -0.35
CA GLN A 58 -1.58 -13.44 0.36
C GLN A 58 -2.04 -14.64 1.20
N ARG A 59 -2.15 -14.46 2.52
CA ARG A 59 -2.78 -15.46 3.40
C ARG A 59 -4.31 -15.40 3.36
N SER A 60 -4.85 -14.19 3.41
CA SER A 60 -6.30 -13.95 3.48
C SER A 60 -6.67 -12.85 2.48
N PRO A 61 -7.56 -13.10 1.50
CA PRO A 61 -7.98 -12.08 0.56
C PRO A 61 -8.77 -10.96 1.23
N GLY A 62 -8.51 -9.73 0.79
CA GLY A 62 -9.35 -8.57 1.07
C GLY A 62 -10.13 -8.16 -0.17
N TYR A 63 -11.15 -7.32 0.00
CA TYR A 63 -11.85 -6.68 -1.10
C TYR A 63 -11.18 -5.35 -1.44
N VAL A 64 -10.97 -5.09 -2.73
CA VAL A 64 -10.39 -3.85 -3.22
C VAL A 64 -11.38 -3.22 -4.19
N VAL A 65 -11.71 -1.95 -3.96
CA VAL A 65 -12.56 -1.16 -4.85
C VAL A 65 -11.76 0.08 -5.25
N ALA A 66 -11.75 0.37 -6.55
CA ALA A 66 -11.20 1.62 -7.05
C ALA A 66 -12.22 2.74 -6.80
N MET A 67 -11.91 3.63 -5.85
CA MET A 67 -12.73 4.79 -5.55
C MET A 67 -12.05 6.06 -6.08
N PRO A 68 -12.82 7.07 -6.53
CA PRO A 68 -12.27 8.39 -6.82
C PRO A 68 -11.53 8.96 -5.60
N SER A 69 -10.40 9.62 -5.82
CA SER A 69 -9.66 10.30 -4.75
C SER A 69 -10.38 11.56 -4.23
N VAL A 70 -11.40 12.02 -4.94
CA VAL A 70 -12.21 13.20 -4.63
C VAL A 70 -13.68 12.80 -4.65
N ASP A 71 -14.39 13.11 -3.57
CA ASP A 71 -15.83 12.93 -3.49
C ASP A 71 -16.54 14.17 -4.05
N PRO A 72 -17.27 14.05 -5.18
CA PRO A 72 -17.97 15.19 -5.79
C PRO A 72 -19.10 15.73 -4.92
N ILE A 73 -19.74 14.88 -4.09
CA ILE A 73 -20.79 15.31 -3.15
C ILE A 73 -20.15 16.13 -2.05
N ALA A 74 -19.04 15.66 -1.49
CA ALA A 74 -18.31 16.41 -0.47
C ALA A 74 -17.80 17.75 -1.00
N VAL A 75 -17.29 17.80 -2.24
CA VAL A 75 -16.89 19.06 -2.88
C VAL A 75 -18.09 20.01 -3.03
N ALA A 76 -19.21 19.53 -3.54
CA ALA A 76 -20.42 20.34 -3.70
C ALA A 76 -20.91 20.89 -2.35
N LEU A 77 -20.97 20.05 -1.31
CA LEU A 77 -21.38 20.47 0.03
C LEU A 77 -20.44 21.51 0.62
N ASN A 78 -19.12 21.36 0.47
CA ASN A 78 -18.15 22.35 0.93
C ASN A 78 -18.21 23.68 0.16
N THR A 79 -18.71 23.67 -1.08
CA THR A 79 -18.90 24.92 -1.86
C THR A 79 -20.20 25.64 -1.52
N VAL A 80 -21.26 24.91 -1.17
CA VAL A 80 -22.60 25.47 -0.91
C VAL A 80 -22.83 25.76 0.57
N LEU A 81 -22.24 24.97 1.45
CA LEU A 81 -22.32 25.10 2.91
C LEU A 81 -20.96 25.57 3.46
N SER A 82 -20.95 26.15 4.66
CA SER A 82 -19.67 26.36 5.36
C SER A 82 -19.02 25.00 5.67
N PRO A 83 -17.68 24.91 5.72
CA PRO A 83 -16.97 23.64 5.96
C PRO A 83 -17.44 22.91 7.23
N GLN A 84 -17.77 23.66 8.29
CA GLN A 84 -18.30 23.06 9.53
C GLN A 84 -19.64 22.35 9.32
N ARG A 85 -20.55 22.94 8.52
CA ARG A 85 -21.87 22.37 8.24
C ARG A 85 -21.81 21.22 7.23
N ALA A 86 -20.89 21.30 6.26
CA ALA A 86 -20.66 20.22 5.33
C ALA A 86 -20.19 18.95 6.08
N TYR A 87 -19.26 19.09 7.04
CA TYR A 87 -18.73 17.96 7.82
C TYR A 87 -19.75 17.27 8.74
N GLU A 88 -20.82 17.96 9.15
CA GLU A 88 -21.90 17.32 9.94
C GLU A 88 -22.76 16.36 9.09
N ILE A 89 -22.69 16.46 7.76
CA ILE A 89 -23.54 15.72 6.82
C ILE A 89 -22.84 14.48 6.21
N ILE A 90 -21.54 14.56 5.98
CA ILE A 90 -20.68 13.54 5.34
C ILE A 90 -19.71 12.94 6.34
#